data_AF-A0A6I5CFP3-F1
#
_entry.id   AF-A0A6I5CFP3-F1
#
_cell.length_a   1.000
_cell.length_b   1.000
_cell.length_c   1.000
_cell.angle_alpha   90.00
_cell.angle_beta   90.00
_cell.angle_gamma   90.00
#
_symmetry.space_group_name_H-M   'P 1'
#
loop_
_entity.id
_entity.type
_entity.pdbx_description
1 polymer ?
#
loop_
_entity_poly.entity_id
_entity_poly.type
_entity_poly.pdbx_seq_one_letter_code
_entity_poly.pdbx_strand_id
1 'polypeptide(L)' 'MSLVDMIVRADERGLAASGLACLDRCVPLLGGADTEADDVLRPLWGTLTDEGGDWGGPLERARTALAAAAPAAPGD' A
#
# COMPACT_ATOMS: atom_id res chain seq x y z
N MET A 1 -9.18 12.51 -23.55
CA MET A 1 -8.54 11.37 -22.86
C MET A 1 -8.76 11.57 -21.38
N SER A 2 -9.51 10.67 -20.74
CA SER A 2 -9.82 10.73 -19.31
C SER A 2 -8.73 10.04 -18.49
N LEU A 3 -8.64 10.36 -17.21
CA LEU A 3 -7.82 9.64 -16.24
C LEU A 3 -8.17 8.13 -16.21
N VAL A 4 -9.45 7.81 -16.38
CA VAL A 4 -9.92 6.41 -16.49
C VAL A 4 -9.33 5.73 -17.72
N ASP A 5 -9.29 6.40 -18.88
CA ASP A 5 -8.72 5.83 -20.11
C ASP A 5 -7.21 5.57 -19.98
N MET A 6 -6.51 6.38 -19.17
CA MET A 6 -5.08 6.21 -18.90
C MET A 6 -4.82 5.03 -17.95
N ILE A 7 -5.67 4.84 -16.93
CA ILE A 7 -5.57 3.71 -16.01
C ILE A 7 -5.81 2.39 -16.73
N VAL A 8 -6.82 2.30 -17.61
CA VAL A 8 -7.13 1.08 -18.37
C VAL A 8 -5.97 0.61 -19.26
N ARG A 9 -5.09 1.52 -19.68
CA ARG A 9 -3.92 1.21 -20.52
C ARG A 9 -2.65 0.94 -19.74
N ALA A 10 -2.63 1.25 -18.44
CA ALA A 10 -1.46 1.04 -17.61
C ALA A 10 -1.32 -0.44 -17.26
N ASP A 11 -0.07 -0.89 -17.21
CA ASP A 11 0.24 -2.23 -16.74
C ASP A 11 -0.13 -2.40 -15.26
N GLU A 12 -0.67 -3.57 -14.90
CA GLU A 12 -1.18 -3.86 -13.55
C GLU A 12 -0.09 -3.71 -12.48
N ARG A 13 1.13 -4.16 -12.77
CA ARG A 13 2.29 -4.04 -11.86
C ARG A 13 2.73 -2.59 -11.73
N GLY A 14 2.72 -1.84 -12.83
CA GLY A 14 3.02 -0.40 -12.81
C GLY A 14 2.03 0.41 -11.97
N LEU A 15 0.72 0.08 -12.04
CA LEU A 15 -0.30 0.68 -11.19
C LEU A 15 -0.12 0.30 -9.72
N ALA A 16 0.18 -0.97 -9.43
CA ALA A 16 0.41 -1.45 -8.07
C ALA A 16 1.63 -0.77 -7.42
N ALA A 17 2.75 -0.67 -8.13
CA ALA A 17 3.95 0.05 -7.66
C ALA A 17 3.65 1.55 -7.40
N SER A 18 2.86 2.17 -8.26
CA SER A 18 2.45 3.58 -8.10
C SER A 18 1.57 3.78 -6.86
N GLY A 19 0.62 2.87 -6.64
CA GLY A 19 -0.21 2.86 -5.44
C GLY A 19 0.60 2.67 -4.15
N LEU A 20 1.56 1.74 -4.16
CA LEU A 20 2.44 1.50 -3.01
C LEU A 20 3.33 2.70 -2.69
N ALA A 21 3.87 3.38 -3.70
CA ALA A 21 4.62 4.63 -3.52
C ALA A 21 3.77 5.75 -2.89
N CYS A 22 2.49 5.83 -3.25
CA CYS A 22 1.57 6.77 -2.62
C CYS A 22 1.39 6.46 -1.12
N LEU A 23 1.20 5.18 -0.76
CA LEU A 23 1.04 4.75 0.63
C LEU A 23 2.31 5.01 1.46
N ASP A 24 3.49 4.68 0.94
CA ASP A 24 4.79 4.95 1.57
C ASP A 24 4.95 6.44 1.93
N ARG A 25 4.45 7.34 1.07
CA ARG A 25 4.45 8.78 1.32
C ARG A 25 3.39 9.22 2.33
N CYS A 26 2.20 8.62 2.30
CA CYS A 26 1.04 9.07 3.07
C CYS A 26 0.99 8.52 4.49
N VAL A 27 1.36 7.25 4.72
CA VAL A 27 1.25 6.59 6.03
C VAL A 27 2.01 7.34 7.14
N PRO A 28 3.27 7.79 6.92
CA PRO A 28 3.98 8.56 7.94
C PRO A 28 3.30 9.89 8.30
N LEU A 29 2.58 10.50 7.35
CA LEU A 29 1.88 11.77 7.55
C LEU A 29 0.57 11.63 8.32
N LEU A 30 -0.01 10.42 8.37
CA LEU A 30 -1.29 10.13 9.02
C LEU A 30 -1.13 9.64 10.47
N GLY A 31 0.04 9.84 11.08
CA GLY A 31 0.35 9.33 12.43
C GLY A 31 0.84 7.87 12.43
N GLY A 32 1.14 7.30 11.27
CA GLY A 32 1.76 5.97 11.15
C GLY A 32 3.25 5.96 11.51
N ALA A 33 3.89 7.12 11.63
CA ALA A 33 5.32 7.25 11.94
C ALA A 33 5.69 6.82 13.38
N ASP A 34 4.70 6.75 14.27
CA ASP A 34 4.87 6.38 15.68
C ASP A 34 4.78 4.86 15.90
N THR A 35 4.42 4.13 14.84
CA THR A 35 4.20 2.68 14.84
C THR A 35 5.30 2.00 14.03
N GLU A 36 5.55 0.71 14.26
CA GLU A 36 6.36 -0.15 13.37
C GLU A 36 5.77 -0.30 11.93
N ALA A 37 4.87 0.61 11.53
CA ALA A 37 4.21 0.66 10.23
C ALA A 37 5.14 1.11 9.09
N ASP A 38 6.25 1.82 9.38
CA ASP A 38 7.22 2.23 8.36
C ASP A 38 7.87 1.02 7.65
N ASP A 39 7.97 -0.12 8.34
CA ASP A 39 8.47 -1.37 7.77
C ASP A 39 7.37 -2.32 7.26
N VAL A 40 6.09 -2.00 7.44
CA VAL A 40 4.96 -2.85 7.00
C VAL A 40 4.85 -2.91 5.47
N LEU A 41 5.21 -1.83 4.77
CA LEU A 41 5.11 -1.75 3.30
C LEU A 41 6.36 -2.30 2.59
N ARG A 42 7.48 -2.44 3.28
CA ARG A 42 8.77 -2.87 2.70
C ARG A 42 8.74 -4.31 2.15
N PRO A 43 8.10 -5.30 2.79
CA PRO A 43 7.91 -6.63 2.20
C PRO A 43 7.08 -6.65 0.92
N LEU A 44 6.09 -5.75 0.80
CA LEU A 44 5.25 -5.61 -0.39
C LEU A 44 6.05 -5.13 -1.60
N TRP A 45 6.97 -4.19 -1.41
CA TRP A 45 7.91 -3.77 -2.45
C TRP A 45 8.70 -4.95 -3.02
N GLY A 46 9.21 -5.83 -2.16
CA GLY A 46 9.91 -7.05 -2.58
C GLY A 46 9.04 -7.93 -3.48
N THR A 47 7.78 -8.17 -3.09
CA THR A 47 6.86 -9.00 -3.88
C THR A 47 6.44 -8.35 -5.20
N LEU A 48 6.38 -7.03 -5.27
CA LEU A 48 6.15 -6.29 -6.51
C LEU A 48 7.39 -6.21 -7.41
N THR A 49 8.58 -6.57 -6.93
CA THR A 49 9.80 -6.68 -7.75
C THR A 49 10.07 -8.10 -8.23
N ASP A 50 9.42 -9.11 -7.64
CA ASP A 50 9.51 -10.50 -8.08
C ASP A 50 8.62 -10.74 -9.31
N GLU A 51 9.12 -11.44 -10.33
CA GLU A 51 8.35 -11.72 -11.56
C GLU A 51 7.35 -12.85 -11.31
N GLY A 52 6.05 -12.59 -11.51
CA GLY A 52 5.00 -13.60 -11.32
C GLY A 52 4.68 -13.95 -9.86
N GLY A 53 5.24 -13.22 -8.90
CA GLY A 53 4.95 -13.39 -7.47
C GLY A 53 3.53 -12.98 -7.09
N ASP A 54 2.87 -13.78 -6.24
CA ASP A 54 1.59 -13.40 -5.63
C ASP A 54 1.80 -12.31 -4.58
N TRP A 55 1.24 -11.13 -4.85
CA TRP A 55 1.28 -9.96 -3.98
C TRP A 55 -0.01 -9.80 -3.14
N GLY A 56 -1.04 -10.63 -3.36
CA GLY A 56 -2.31 -10.56 -2.65
C GLY A 56 -2.18 -10.90 -1.15
N GLY A 57 -1.45 -11.97 -0.81
CA GLY A 57 -1.16 -12.32 0.59
C GLY A 57 -0.35 -11.24 1.34
N PRO A 58 0.78 -10.77 0.80
CA PRO A 58 1.51 -9.62 1.33
C PRO A 58 0.65 -8.37 1.51
N LEU A 59 -0.25 -8.08 0.56
CA LEU A 59 -1.15 -6.93 0.63
C LEU A 59 -2.11 -7.03 1.81
N GLU A 60 -2.73 -8.18 2.00
CA GLU A 60 -3.70 -8.37 3.09
C GLU A 60 -3.03 -8.28 4.47
N ARG A 61 -1.79 -8.77 4.59
CA ARG A 61 -0.99 -8.59 5.81
C ARG A 61 -0.72 -7.11 6.11
N ALA A 62 -0.34 -6.34 5.09
CA ALA A 62 -0.11 -4.91 5.27
C ALA A 62 -1.39 -4.15 5.65
N ARG A 63 -2.52 -4.47 5.02
CA ARG A 63 -3.83 -3.89 5.38
C ARG A 63 -4.20 -4.17 6.84
N THR A 64 -3.99 -5.40 7.29
CA THR A 64 -4.26 -5.81 8.68
C THR A 64 -3.37 -5.03 9.66
N ALA A 65 -2.08 -4.91 9.37
CA ALA A 65 -1.15 -4.17 10.23
C ALA A 65 -1.47 -2.67 10.30
N LEU A 66 -1.79 -2.05 9.16
CA LEU A 66 -2.20 -0.63 9.12
C LEU A 66 -3.53 -0.39 9.85
N ALA A 67 -4.49 -1.32 9.74
CA ALA A 67 -5.76 -1.23 10.47
C ALA A 67 -5.57 -1.37 11.98
N ALA A 68 -4.65 -2.22 12.43
CA ALA A 68 -4.31 -2.35 13.85
C ALA A 68 -3.57 -1.11 14.41
N ALA A 69 -2.83 -0.40 13.55
CA ALA A 69 -2.13 0.83 13.89
C ALA A 69 -3.04 2.08 13.89
N ALA A 70 -4.21 2.02 13.23
CA ALA A 70 -5.12 3.14 13.17
C ALA A 70 -5.63 3.46 14.58
N PRO A 71 -5.58 4.74 15.01
CA PRO A 71 -6.19 5.12 16.27
C PRO A 71 -7.68 4.76 16.22
N ALA A 72 -8.22 4.27 17.35
CA ALA A 72 -9.66 4.04 17.48
C ALA A 72 -10.39 5.32 17.03
N ALA A 73 -11.31 5.19 16.08
CA ALA A 73 -12.14 6.31 15.67
C ALA A 73 -12.76 6.94 16.93
N PRO A 74 -12.78 8.27 17.07
CA PRO A 74 -13.41 8.89 18.23
C PRO A 74 -14.90 8.56 18.23
N GLY A 75 -15.28 7.62 19.10
CA GLY A 75 -16.61 7.30 19.63
C GLY A 75 -17.80 7.23 18.66
N ASP A 76 -18.39 6.03 18.54
CA ASP A 76 -19.85 5.90 18.34
C ASP A 76 -20.62 6.51 19.54
#